data_AF-A0A3M2Z022-F1
#
_entry.id   AF-A0A3M2Z022-F1
#
_cell.length_a   1.000
_cell.length_b   1.000
_cell.length_c   1.000
_cell.angle_alpha   90.00
_cell.angle_beta   90.00
_cell.angle_gamma   90.00
#
_symmetry.space_group_name_H-M   'P 1'
#
loop_
_entity.id
_entity.type
_entity.pdbx_description
1 polymer ?
#
loop_
_entity_poly.entity_id
_entity_poly.type
_entity_poly.pdbx_seq_one_letter_code
_entity_poly.pdbx_strand_id
1 'polypeptide(L)'
;MNNTVIPPRILRANQAHGYLGMCRDEFNKTVRPNVREFPIGKQGVGFDRLELDAWADAYIATNSVDKQQRSDTPLLPKPEKRLMGRSGSQAPAAKPDPHANSKEEFERVVAMVTGKSGKHRAPHHTEQPE
;
A
#
# COMPACT_ATOMS: atom_id res chain seq x y z
N MET A 1 13.53 27.77 -17.95
CA MET A 1 12.15 28.25 -18.20
C MET A 1 11.23 27.40 -17.35
N ASN A 2 10.69 27.96 -16.26
CA ASN A 2 9.81 27.21 -15.37
C ASN A 2 8.47 27.08 -16.10
N ASN A 3 8.19 25.89 -16.63
CA ASN A 3 6.94 25.61 -17.32
C ASN A 3 5.84 25.42 -16.27
N THR A 4 5.26 26.53 -15.81
CA THR A 4 4.15 26.50 -14.86
C THR A 4 2.95 25.90 -15.54
N VAL A 5 2.69 24.61 -15.30
CA VAL A 5 1.54 23.89 -15.86
C VAL A 5 0.29 24.40 -15.15
N ILE A 6 -0.45 25.30 -15.80
CA ILE A 6 -1.74 25.77 -15.30
C ILE A 6 -2.76 24.66 -15.52
N PRO A 7 -3.43 24.15 -14.47
CA PRO A 7 -4.44 23.13 -14.64
C PRO A 7 -5.62 23.69 -15.45
N PRO A 8 -6.18 22.92 -16.39
CA PRO A 8 -7.32 23.36 -17.17
C PRO A 8 -8.51 23.66 -16.27
N ARG A 9 -9.37 24.59 -16.70
CA ARG A 9 -10.60 24.96 -15.96
C ARG A 9 -11.53 23.77 -15.78
N ILE A 10 -11.59 22.91 -16.79
CA ILE A 10 -12.41 21.71 -16.83
C ILE A 10 -11.50 20.50 -16.63
N LEU A 11 -11.75 19.74 -15.57
CA LEU A 11 -11.07 18.48 -15.29
C LEU A 11 -11.96 17.31 -15.70
N ARG A 12 -11.40 16.35 -16.44
CA ARG A 12 -12.09 15.09 -16.71
C ARG A 12 -12.25 14.29 -15.42
N ALA A 13 -13.26 13.42 -15.33
CA ALA A 13 -13.44 12.52 -14.18
C ALA A 13 -12.16 11.72 -13.84
N ASN A 14 -11.38 11.32 -14.85
CA ASN A 14 -10.11 10.61 -14.66
C ASN A 14 -8.97 11.49 -14.10
N GLN A 15 -9.10 12.82 -14.16
CA GLN A 15 -8.10 13.75 -13.62
C GLN A 15 -8.55 14.41 -12.32
N ALA A 16 -9.87 14.54 -12.11
CA ALA A 16 -10.43 15.24 -10.94
C ALA A 16 -10.02 14.61 -9.60
N HIS A 17 -10.05 13.27 -9.50
CA HIS A 17 -9.62 12.58 -8.29
C HIS A 17 -8.11 12.77 -8.00
N GLY A 18 -7.28 12.73 -9.05
CA GLY A 18 -5.85 12.99 -8.94
C GLY A 18 -5.53 14.44 -8.58
N TYR A 19 -6.33 15.40 -9.06
CA TYR A 19 -6.19 16.82 -8.70
C TYR A 19 -6.38 17.08 -7.21
N LEU A 20 -7.35 16.40 -6.58
CA LEU A 20 -7.59 16.48 -5.13
C LEU A 20 -6.68 15.56 -4.30
N GLY A 21 -5.77 14.80 -4.94
CA GLY A 21 -4.85 13.91 -4.25
C GLY A 21 -5.52 12.70 -3.58
N MET A 22 -6.68 12.27 -4.07
CA MET A 22 -7.46 11.16 -3.48
C MET A 22 -7.71 10.02 -4.47
N CYS A 23 -8.05 8.84 -3.94
CA CYS A 23 -8.39 7.71 -4.78
C CYS A 23 -9.76 7.90 -5.46
N ARG A 24 -9.96 7.20 -6.58
CA ARG A 24 -11.19 7.31 -7.39
C ARG A 24 -12.45 6.93 -6.61
N ASP A 25 -12.36 5.95 -5.73
CA ASP A 25 -13.51 5.47 -4.96
C ASP A 25 -13.96 6.48 -3.92
N GLU A 26 -13.01 7.13 -3.24
CA GLU A 26 -13.29 8.20 -2.29
C GLU A 26 -13.92 9.39 -3.02
N PHE A 27 -13.32 9.82 -4.14
CA PHE A 27 -13.86 10.89 -4.96
C PHE A 27 -15.32 10.65 -5.38
N ASN A 28 -15.64 9.43 -5.83
CA ASN A 28 -17.00 9.09 -6.26
C ASN A 28 -18.02 9.10 -5.11
N LYS A 29 -17.58 8.83 -3.88
CA LYS A 29 -18.45 8.79 -2.69
C LYS A 29 -18.63 10.16 -2.05
N THR A 30 -17.56 10.94 -1.94
CA THR A 30 -17.55 12.17 -1.13
C THR A 30 -17.57 13.44 -1.96
N VAL A 31 -16.90 13.49 -3.11
CA VAL A 31 -16.82 14.71 -3.92
C VAL A 31 -17.97 14.75 -4.91
N ARG A 32 -18.12 13.68 -5.69
CA ARG A 32 -19.03 13.64 -6.85
C ARG A 32 -20.49 13.97 -6.54
N PRO A 33 -21.08 13.58 -5.39
CA PRO A 33 -22.45 13.99 -5.05
C PRO A 33 -22.58 15.47 -4.66
N ASN A 34 -21.47 16.12 -4.30
CA ASN A 34 -21.45 17.48 -3.76
C ASN A 34 -20.97 18.54 -4.78
N VAL A 35 -20.52 18.12 -5.97
CA VAL A 35 -20.07 19.01 -7.05
C VAL A 35 -20.85 18.75 -8.32
N ARG A 36 -21.02 19.78 -9.15
CA ARG A 36 -21.74 19.66 -10.42
C ARG A 36 -20.88 18.97 -11.45
N GLU A 37 -21.46 17.93 -12.06
CA GLU A 37 -20.88 17.27 -13.23
C GLU A 37 -21.57 17.73 -14.51
N PHE A 38 -20.81 17.79 -15.61
CA PHE A 38 -21.35 18.06 -16.94
C PHE A 38 -20.80 17.07 -17.98
N PRO A 39 -21.62 16.64 -18.94
CA PRO A 39 -21.17 15.75 -19.99
C PRO A 39 -20.21 16.47 -20.92
N ILE A 40 -19.16 15.76 -21.38
CA ILE A 40 -18.24 16.21 -22.42
C ILE A 40 -18.24 15.20 -23.55
N GLY A 41 -18.87 15.56 -24.67
CA GLY A 41 -19.07 14.67 -25.80
C GLY A 41 -20.02 13.50 -25.44
N LYS A 42 -19.82 12.34 -26.07
CA LYS A 42 -20.73 11.19 -25.92
C LYS A 42 -20.55 10.39 -24.62
N GLN A 43 -19.34 10.38 -24.06
CA GLN A 43 -18.96 9.49 -22.94
C GLN A 43 -18.18 10.20 -21.83
N GLY A 44 -17.70 11.42 -22.07
CA GLY A 44 -16.90 12.14 -21.09
C GLY A 44 -17.76 12.78 -20.03
N VAL A 45 -17.20 12.92 -18.82
CA VAL A 45 -17.75 13.73 -17.74
C VAL A 45 -16.66 14.70 -17.28
N GLY A 46 -17.06 15.95 -17.10
CA GLY A 46 -16.23 17.06 -16.66
C GLY A 46 -16.67 17.64 -15.32
N PHE A 47 -15.70 18.20 -14.62
CA PHE A 47 -15.86 18.94 -13.39
C PHE A 47 -15.18 20.29 -13.50
N ASP A 48 -15.73 21.27 -12.80
CA ASP A 48 -15.19 22.61 -12.77
C ASP A 48 -14.13 22.78 -11.68
N ARG A 49 -12.92 23.22 -12.03
CA ARG A 49 -11.78 23.29 -11.09
C ARG A 49 -12.07 24.14 -9.85
N LEU A 50 -12.57 25.36 -10.01
CA LEU A 50 -12.90 26.26 -8.89
C LEU A 50 -14.00 25.69 -7.98
N GLU A 51 -14.92 24.87 -8.51
CA GLU A 51 -15.91 24.18 -7.67
C GLU A 51 -15.26 23.08 -6.85
N LEU A 52 -14.33 22.32 -7.44
CA LEU A 52 -13.51 21.34 -6.71
C LEU A 52 -12.65 22.02 -5.64
N ASP A 53 -12.07 23.20 -5.94
CA ASP A 53 -11.29 23.98 -4.98
C ASP A 53 -12.18 24.44 -3.80
N ALA A 54 -13.36 24.99 -4.08
CA ALA A 54 -14.30 25.44 -3.05
C ALA A 54 -14.80 24.28 -2.17
N TRP A 55 -15.04 23.10 -2.77
CA TRP A 55 -15.35 21.89 -2.02
C TRP A 55 -14.18 21.46 -1.12
N ALA A 56 -12.95 21.52 -1.64
CA ALA A 56 -11.76 21.14 -0.90
C ALA A 56 -11.51 22.07 0.29
N ASP A 57 -11.69 23.38 0.12
CA ASP A 57 -11.57 24.35 1.21
C ASP A 57 -12.56 24.06 2.34
N ALA A 58 -13.81 23.77 1.99
CA ALA A 58 -14.83 23.37 2.96
C ALA A 58 -14.45 22.06 3.67
N TYR A 59 -13.99 21.06 2.92
CA TYR A 59 -13.58 19.77 3.46
C TYR A 59 -12.38 19.88 4.42
N ILE A 60 -11.39 20.71 4.07
CA ILE A 60 -10.23 20.96 4.92
C ILE A 60 -10.67 21.67 6.20
N ALA A 61 -11.51 22.70 6.10
CA ALA A 61 -12.00 23.43 7.27
C ALA A 61 -12.76 22.54 8.26
N THR A 62 -13.51 21.53 7.77
CA THR A 62 -14.25 20.60 8.63
C THR A 62 -13.40 19.47 9.18
N ASN A 63 -12.37 19.03 8.44
CA ASN A 63 -11.63 17.80 8.74
C ASN A 63 -10.19 18.06 9.22
N SER A 64 -9.72 19.31 9.24
CA SER A 64 -8.41 19.66 9.77
C SER A 64 -8.33 19.33 11.25
N VAL A 65 -7.26 18.63 11.64
CA VAL A 65 -6.97 18.32 13.04
C VAL A 65 -5.80 19.19 13.49
N ASP A 66 -6.01 19.96 14.56
CA ASP A 66 -4.95 20.73 15.19
C ASP A 66 -3.92 19.80 15.80
N LYS A 67 -2.76 19.67 15.15
CA LYS A 67 -1.61 19.01 15.76
C LYS A 67 -0.98 19.98 16.74
N GLN A 68 -1.24 19.79 18.03
CA GLN A 68 -0.41 20.43 19.04
C GLN A 68 1.04 19.99 18.85
N GLN A 69 1.89 20.97 18.58
CA GLN A 69 3.33 20.80 18.55
C GLN A 69 3.71 20.31 19.94
N ARG A 70 4.23 19.07 20.04
CA ARG A 70 4.71 18.54 21.32
C ARG A 70 5.77 19.52 21.81
N SER A 71 5.42 20.37 22.77
CA SER A 71 6.36 21.24 23.44
C SER A 71 7.47 20.36 23.99
N ASP A 72 8.71 20.71 23.63
CA ASP A 72 9.97 20.05 23.96
C ASP A 72 9.93 19.32 25.30
N THR A 73 9.48 18.06 25.31
CA THR A 73 9.73 17.17 26.43
C THR A 73 11.19 16.77 26.27
N PRO A 74 12.09 17.09 27.22
CA PRO A 74 13.48 16.75 27.10
C PRO A 74 13.59 15.27 26.80
N LEU A 75 14.21 14.94 25.66
CA LEU A 75 14.54 13.56 25.34
C LEU A 75 15.30 13.01 26.55
N LEU A 76 14.71 12.01 27.22
CA LEU A 76 15.44 11.22 28.21
C LEU A 76 16.78 10.82 27.58
N PRO A 77 17.91 10.94 28.33
CA PRO A 77 19.22 10.66 27.78
C PRO A 77 19.21 9.28 27.14
N LYS A 78 19.59 9.20 25.86
CA LYS A 78 19.86 7.92 25.21
C LYS A 78 20.84 7.16 26.11
N PRO A 79 20.55 5.91 26.53
CA PRO A 79 21.57 5.14 27.22
C PRO A 79 22.76 5.01 26.27
N GLU A 80 23.91 5.49 26.74
CA GLU A 80 25.17 5.42 26.03
C GLU A 80 25.38 4.02 25.47
N LYS A 81 25.88 3.96 24.23
CA LYS A 81 26.36 2.75 23.61
C LYS A 81 27.40 2.14 24.55
N ARG A 82 27.03 1.09 25.28
CA ARG A 82 28.01 0.21 25.93
C ARG A 82 28.84 -0.41 24.81
N LEU A 83 30.05 0.14 24.60
CA LEU A 83 31.12 -0.61 23.95
C LEU A 83 31.42 -1.80 24.87
N MET A 84 30.81 -2.95 24.58
CA MET A 84 31.29 -4.22 25.09
C MET A 84 32.04 -4.94 23.97
N GLY A 85 33.36 -4.94 24.15
CA GLY A 85 34.27 -6.06 23.91
C GLY A 85 34.00 -6.96 22.71
N ARG A 86 34.85 -6.84 21.70
CA ARG A 86 35.09 -7.88 20.72
C ARG A 86 35.74 -9.08 21.42
N SER A 87 34.98 -10.15 21.64
CA SER A 87 35.50 -11.47 21.99
C SER A 87 34.39 -12.52 21.88
N GLY A 88 34.50 -13.43 20.92
CA GLY A 88 33.72 -14.67 20.90
C GLY A 88 33.02 -14.94 19.57
N SER A 89 33.61 -15.84 18.79
CA SER A 89 33.10 -16.39 17.54
C SER A 89 31.72 -17.06 17.72
N GLN A 90 30.71 -16.61 16.98
CA GLN A 90 29.64 -17.48 16.50
C GLN A 90 28.95 -16.84 15.29
N ALA A 91 28.86 -17.61 14.20
CA ALA A 91 28.31 -17.19 12.92
C ALA A 91 26.83 -16.78 13.06
N PRO A 92 26.37 -15.70 12.42
CA PRO A 92 24.95 -15.40 12.38
C PRO A 92 24.27 -16.36 11.40
N ALA A 93 23.28 -17.11 11.91
CA ALA A 93 22.33 -17.82 11.08
C ALA A 93 21.74 -16.86 10.04
N ALA A 94 21.87 -17.22 8.77
CA ALA A 94 21.27 -16.50 7.66
C ALA A 94 19.76 -16.39 7.90
N LYS A 95 19.25 -15.15 7.94
CA LYS A 95 17.81 -14.89 7.86
C LYS A 95 17.36 -15.42 6.50
N PRO A 96 16.38 -16.33 6.41
CA PRO A 96 15.88 -16.75 5.11
C PRO A 96 15.17 -15.55 4.45
N ASP A 97 15.53 -15.30 3.19
CA ASP A 97 14.89 -14.31 2.34
C ASP A 97 13.37 -14.56 2.28
N PRO A 98 12.50 -13.53 2.43
CA PRO A 98 11.05 -13.70 2.50
C PRO A 98 10.40 -14.10 1.15
N HIS A 99 11.19 -14.52 0.17
CA HIS A 99 10.72 -14.85 -1.17
C HIS A 99 11.26 -16.17 -1.74
N ALA A 100 11.91 -16.99 -0.92
CA ALA A 100 12.44 -18.29 -1.32
C ALA A 100 11.63 -19.45 -0.73
N ASN A 101 10.30 -19.37 -0.77
CA ASN A 101 9.48 -20.53 -0.37
C ASN A 101 9.48 -21.52 -1.53
N SER A 102 10.17 -22.66 -1.34
CA SER A 102 10.20 -23.71 -2.35
C SER A 102 8.79 -24.30 -2.56
N LYS A 103 8.54 -24.83 -3.75
CA LYS A 103 7.27 -25.46 -4.12
C LYS A 103 6.83 -26.53 -3.09
N GLU A 104 7.77 -27.23 -2.47
CA GLU A 104 7.46 -28.24 -1.46
C GLU A 104 6.87 -27.64 -0.17
N GLU A 105 7.28 -26.42 0.20
CA GLU A 105 6.76 -25.76 1.40
C GLU A 105 5.32 -25.28 1.17
N PHE A 106 5.04 -24.75 -0.03
CA PHE A 106 3.68 -24.39 -0.45
C PHE A 106 2.77 -25.63 -0.49
N GLU A 107 3.25 -26.74 -1.06
CA GLU A 107 2.47 -28.00 -1.11
C GLU A 107 2.17 -28.56 0.30
N ARG A 108 3.12 -28.45 1.25
CA ARG A 108 2.87 -28.83 2.65
C ARG A 108 1.78 -27.98 3.31
N VAL A 109 1.83 -26.66 3.12
CA VAL A 109 0.83 -25.74 3.69
C VAL A 109 -0.55 -25.99 3.09
N VAL A 110 -0.64 -26.22 1.78
CA VAL A 110 -1.89 -26.60 1.10
C VAL A 110 -2.42 -27.93 1.63
N ALA A 111 -1.57 -28.94 1.81
CA ALA A 111 -1.99 -30.23 2.36
C ALA A 111 -2.50 -30.11 3.80
N MET A 112 -1.90 -29.23 4.61
CA MET A 112 -2.29 -28.99 6.00
C MET A 112 -3.66 -28.31 6.11
N VAL A 113 -3.97 -27.35 5.21
CA VAL A 113 -5.27 -26.66 5.18
C VAL A 113 -6.38 -27.54 4.58
N THR A 114 -6.05 -28.37 3.59
CA THR A 114 -7.03 -29.19 2.86
C THR A 114 -7.26 -30.57 3.47
N GLY A 115 -6.51 -30.95 4.52
CA GLY A 115 -6.77 -32.13 5.34
C GLY A 115 -6.65 -33.48 4.62
N LYS A 116 -5.97 -33.56 3.47
CA LYS A 116 -5.80 -34.81 2.70
C LYS A 116 -4.39 -35.37 2.90
N SER A 117 -4.24 -36.32 3.82
CA SER A 117 -3.01 -37.09 3.99
C SER A 117 -2.84 -38.12 2.87
N GLY A 118 -1.81 -37.94 2.04
CA GLY A 118 -1.38 -38.92 1.06
C GLY A 118 -0.67 -40.09 1.76
N LYS A 119 -1.27 -41.27 1.70
CA LYS A 119 -0.72 -42.54 2.18
C LYS A 119 0.52 -42.89 1.34
N HIS A 120 1.71 -42.87 1.94
CA HIS A 120 2.92 -43.43 1.32
C HIS A 120 2.74 -44.94 1.12
N ARG A 121 2.72 -45.41 -0.13
CA ARG A 121 2.86 -46.83 -0.47
C ARG A 121 4.34 -47.11 -0.70
N ALA A 122 4.89 -48.06 0.05
CA ALA A 122 6.30 -48.47 0.00
C ALA A 122 6.72 -48.98 -1.40
N PRO A 123 8.02 -48.90 -1.75
CA PRO A 123 8.54 -49.36 -3.03
C PRO A 123 8.69 -50.89 -3.05
N HIS A 124 8.29 -51.52 -4.15
CA HIS A 124 8.57 -52.93 -4.43
C HIS A 124 9.71 -53.01 -5.47
N HIS A 125 10.85 -53.56 -5.03
CA HIS A 125 11.88 -54.25 -5.84
C HIS A 125 11.19 -55.34 -6.72
N THR A 126 11.67 -55.87 -7.85
CA THR A 126 12.79 -55.66 -8.80
C THR A 126 12.57 -56.68 -9.95
N GLU A 127 13.32 -56.52 -11.04
CA GLU A 127 13.64 -57.48 -12.13
C GLU A 127 12.77 -57.38 -13.41
N GLN A 128 13.39 -56.88 -14.48
CA GLN A 128 13.19 -57.34 -15.88
C GLN A 128 14.07 -58.60 -16.12
N PRO A 129 14.30 -59.12 -17.35
CA PRO A 129 13.51 -59.21 -18.59
C PRO A 129 13.47 -60.67 -19.16
N GLU A 130 12.56 -60.96 -20.10
CA GLU A 130 12.83 -61.40 -21.50
C GLU A 130 11.52 -61.49 -22.28
#